data_AF-A0A094J2L7-F1
#
_entry.id   AF-A0A094J2L7-F1
#
_cell.length_a   1.000
_cell.length_b   1.000
_cell.length_c   1.000
_cell.angle_alpha   90.00
_cell.angle_beta   90.00
_cell.angle_gamma   90.00
#
_symmetry.space_group_name_H-M   'P 1'
#
loop_
_entity.id
_entity.type
_entity.pdbx_description
1 polymer ?
#
loop_
_entity_poly.entity_id
_entity_poly.type
_entity_poly.pdbx_seq_one_letter_code
_entity_poly.pdbx_strand_id
1 'polypeptide(L)'
;MHTKDAVGAIYRLLEFGVPFQEMAQTLVAVTAQRLVQLKCPFCEGECSPFCRQYRPVRRAAVYELLYGNELAQAMRAAKGEQATYMYTRLKDVIKKELRSVFT
;
A
#
# COMPACT_ATOMS: atom_id res chain seq x y z
N MET A 1 -0.72 -12.45 2.78
CA MET A 1 -0.51 -12.61 1.33
C MET A 1 0.62 -11.68 0.90
N HIS A 2 1.58 -12.17 0.12
CA HIS A 2 2.75 -11.38 -0.31
C HIS A 2 2.58 -10.91 -1.74
N THR A 3 2.03 -9.71 -1.89
CA THR A 3 1.88 -9.04 -3.18
C THR A 3 2.47 -7.64 -3.12
N LYS A 4 2.82 -7.11 -4.29
CA LYS A 4 3.50 -5.81 -4.41
C LYS A 4 2.58 -4.62 -4.10
N ASP A 5 1.30 -4.74 -4.44
CA ASP A 5 0.28 -3.71 -4.32
C ASP A 5 -1.11 -4.34 -4.11
N ALA A 6 -2.12 -3.50 -3.92
CA ALA A 6 -3.49 -3.93 -3.62
C ALA A 6 -4.15 -4.66 -4.81
N VAL A 7 -3.81 -4.30 -6.04
CA VAL A 7 -4.34 -5.00 -7.23
C VAL A 7 -3.70 -6.39 -7.38
N GLY A 8 -2.40 -6.53 -7.12
CA GLY A 8 -1.72 -7.81 -7.16
C GLY A 8 -2.32 -8.85 -6.20
N ALA A 9 -2.93 -8.40 -5.10
CA ALA A 9 -3.68 -9.24 -4.18
C ALA A 9 -4.93 -9.87 -4.83
N ILE A 10 -5.64 -9.14 -5.69
CA ILE A 10 -6.80 -9.67 -6.43
C ILE A 10 -6.35 -10.78 -7.40
N TYR A 11 -5.29 -10.54 -8.17
CA TYR A 11 -4.72 -11.55 -9.07
C TYR A 11 -4.24 -12.79 -8.30
N ARG A 12 -3.64 -12.59 -7.13
CA ARG A 12 -3.15 -13.72 -6.32
C ARG A 12 -4.30 -14.58 -5.76
N LEU A 13 -5.44 -13.98 -5.43
CA LEU A 13 -6.65 -14.74 -5.06
C LEU A 13 -7.17 -15.58 -6.24
N LEU A 14 -7.17 -15.02 -7.45
CA LEU A 14 -7.52 -15.77 -8.67
C LEU A 14 -6.55 -16.94 -8.92
N GLU A 15 -5.24 -16.72 -8.74
CA GLU A 15 -4.22 -17.78 -8.86
C GLU A 15 -4.39 -18.89 -7.81
N PHE A 16 -4.93 -18.57 -6.63
CA PHE A 16 -5.31 -19.55 -5.61
C PHE A 16 -6.62 -20.27 -5.91
N GLY A 17 -7.29 -19.95 -7.01
CA GLY A 17 -8.54 -20.57 -7.43
C GLY A 17 -9.77 -20.03 -6.70
N VAL A 18 -9.68 -18.87 -6.05
CA VAL A 18 -10.84 -18.23 -5.41
C VAL A 18 -11.82 -17.79 -6.51
N PRO A 19 -13.09 -18.25 -6.48
CA PRO A 19 -14.06 -17.89 -7.51
C PRO A 19 -14.30 -16.38 -7.55
N PHE A 20 -14.38 -15.82 -8.76
CA PHE A 20 -14.65 -14.40 -8.96
C PHE A 20 -15.93 -13.93 -8.24
N GLN A 21 -16.97 -14.76 -8.28
CA GLN A 21 -18.28 -14.44 -7.72
C GLN A 21 -18.23 -14.35 -6.19
N GLU A 22 -17.45 -15.22 -5.53
CA GLU A 22 -17.22 -15.13 -4.08
C GLU A 22 -16.46 -13.86 -3.71
N MET A 23 -15.38 -13.55 -4.44
CA MET A 23 -14.66 -12.29 -4.21
C MET A 23 -15.59 -11.09 -4.39
N ALA A 24 -16.44 -11.08 -5.41
CA ALA A 24 -17.33 -9.95 -5.69
C ALA A 24 -18.38 -9.74 -4.58
N GLN A 25 -18.75 -10.80 -3.88
CA GLN A 25 -19.72 -10.75 -2.78
C GLN A 25 -19.08 -10.46 -1.42
N THR A 26 -17.81 -10.82 -1.23
CA THR A 26 -17.15 -10.82 0.09
C THR A 26 -16.05 -9.79 0.24
N LEU A 27 -15.37 -9.42 -0.85
CA LEU A 27 -14.21 -8.53 -0.82
C LEU A 27 -14.68 -7.07 -0.75
N VAL A 28 -14.53 -6.44 0.41
CA VAL A 28 -14.93 -5.04 0.64
C VAL A 28 -13.81 -4.06 0.28
N ALA A 29 -12.58 -4.42 0.61
CA ALA A 29 -11.40 -3.60 0.38
C ALA A 29 -10.13 -4.46 0.35
N VAL A 30 -9.07 -3.93 -0.27
CA VAL A 30 -7.72 -4.49 -0.23
C VAL A 30 -6.75 -3.41 0.19
N THR A 31 -5.92 -3.70 1.20
CA THR A 31 -4.86 -2.81 1.66
C THR A 31 -3.49 -3.36 1.32
N ALA A 32 -2.61 -2.51 0.78
CA ALA A 32 -1.18 -2.77 0.75
C ALA A 32 -0.46 -1.89 1.78
N GLN A 33 0.44 -2.48 2.55
CA GLN A 33 1.18 -1.80 3.61
C GLN A 33 2.67 -1.74 3.28
N ARG A 34 3.30 -0.60 3.57
CA ARG A 34 4.76 -0.49 3.57
C ARG A 34 5.26 0.26 4.79
N LEU A 35 6.34 -0.24 5.39
CA LEU A 35 7.07 0.48 6.42
C LEU A 35 8.11 1.41 5.78
N VAL A 36 8.05 2.67 6.14
CA VAL A 36 9.00 3.69 5.68
C VAL A 36 9.81 4.22 6.84
N GLN A 37 11.08 4.56 6.59
CA GLN A 37 11.91 5.17 7.62
C GLN A 37 11.53 6.64 7.79
N LEU A 38 11.39 7.06 9.04
CA LEU A 38 11.19 8.46 9.40
C LEU A 38 12.53 9.18 9.43
N LYS A 39 12.56 10.43 8.94
CA LYS A 39 13.74 11.30 9.07
C LYS A 39 14.07 11.49 10.55
N CYS A 40 15.37 11.55 10.87
CA CYS A 40 15.80 11.92 12.21
C CYS A 40 15.49 13.41 12.44
N PRO A 41 14.79 13.78 13.52
CA PRO A 41 14.57 15.19 13.84
C PRO A 41 15.85 15.89 14.31
N PHE A 42 16.87 15.13 14.73
CA PHE A 42 18.10 15.65 15.30
C PHE A 42 19.26 15.77 14.29
N CYS A 43 19.19 15.05 13.17
CA CYS A 43 20.30 14.94 12.23
C CYS A 43 19.88 15.39 10.83
N GLU A 44 20.70 16.22 10.20
CA GLU A 44 20.51 16.65 8.81
C GLU A 44 21.12 15.68 7.79
N GLY A 45 21.96 14.74 8.25
CA GLY A 45 22.62 13.72 7.44
C GLY A 45 22.59 12.35 8.11
N GLU A 46 23.75 11.69 8.19
CA GLU A 46 23.86 10.38 8.82
C GLU A 46 23.50 10.43 10.31
N CYS A 47 22.77 9.42 10.77
CA CYS A 47 22.39 9.33 12.18
C CYS A 47 23.56 8.87 13.04
N SER A 48 23.76 9.53 14.17
CA SER A 48 24.62 9.02 15.24
C SER A 48 24.07 7.69 15.82
N PRO A 49 24.93 6.79 16.34
CA PRO A 49 24.49 5.59 17.06
C PRO A 49 23.50 5.88 18.20
N PHE A 50 23.63 7.04 18.86
CA PHE A 50 22.75 7.48 19.94
C PHE A 50 21.32 7.76 19.45
N CYS A 51 21.12 8.12 18.18
CA CYS A 51 19.78 8.40 17.64
C CYS A 51 18.84 7.19 17.74
N ARG A 52 19.37 5.97 17.81
CA ARG A 52 18.56 4.76 18.00
C ARG A 52 17.97 4.67 19.40
N GLN A 53 18.68 5.17 20.41
CA GLN A 53 18.24 5.14 21.81
C GLN A 53 17.19 6.22 22.08
N TYR A 54 17.36 7.41 21.50
CA TYR A 54 16.48 8.57 21.73
C TYR A 54 15.24 8.62 20.83
N ARG A 55 15.12 7.73 19.83
CA ARG A 55 13.98 7.70 18.89
C ARG A 55 13.16 6.41 19.07
N PRO A 56 12.11 6.43 19.92
CA PRO A 56 11.27 5.25 20.11
C PRO A 56 10.49 4.88 18.83
N VAL A 57 10.11 5.88 18.01
CA VAL A 57 9.44 5.68 16.72
C VAL A 57 10.36 6.13 15.58
N ARG A 58 10.70 5.18 14.70
CA ARG A 58 11.64 5.40 13.57
C ARG A 58 11.08 4.96 12.23
N ARG A 59 9.91 4.32 12.24
CA ARG A 59 9.22 3.84 11.06
C ARG A 59 7.76 4.22 11.19
N ALA A 60 7.16 4.59 10.08
CA ALA A 60 5.72 4.71 9.96
C ALA A 60 5.21 3.65 8.98
N ALA A 61 3.98 3.20 9.18
CA ALA A 61 3.26 2.42 8.20
C ALA A 61 2.54 3.39 7.25
N VAL A 62 2.72 3.17 5.95
CA VAL A 62 1.96 3.82 4.88
C VAL A 62 1.06 2.76 4.28
N TYR A 63 -0.19 3.14 4.08
CA TYR A 63 -1.23 2.26 3.55
C TYR A 63 -1.68 2.76 2.19
N GLU A 64 -1.84 1.83 1.28
CA GLU A 64 -2.60 1.98 0.04
C GLU A 64 -3.90 1.21 0.22
N LEU A 65 -5.01 1.86 -0.08
CA LEU A 65 -6.36 1.34 0.14
C LEU A 65 -7.12 1.33 -1.18
N LEU A 66 -7.49 0.15 -1.64
CA LEU A 66 -8.35 -0.09 -2.80
C LEU A 66 -9.72 -0.58 -2.31
N TYR A 67 -10.78 0.17 -2.58
CA TYR A 67 -12.13 -0.12 -2.08
C TYR A 67 -13.18 0.47 -3.02
N GLY A 68 -14.46 0.20 -2.75
CA GLY A 68 -15.58 0.85 -3.47
C GLY A 68 -15.58 0.58 -4.98
N ASN A 69 -15.84 1.63 -5.76
CA ASN A 69 -15.96 1.54 -7.21
C ASN A 69 -14.63 1.14 -7.87
N GLU A 70 -13.51 1.63 -7.34
CA GLU A 70 -12.16 1.35 -7.83
C GLU A 70 -11.82 -0.12 -7.65
N LEU A 71 -12.21 -0.73 -6.52
CA LEU A 71 -12.09 -2.17 -6.30
C LEU A 71 -12.92 -2.95 -7.33
N ALA A 72 -14.18 -2.58 -7.54
CA ALA A 72 -15.05 -3.25 -8.50
C ALA A 72 -14.46 -3.19 -9.92
N GLN A 73 -13.93 -2.03 -10.33
CA GLN A 73 -13.27 -1.87 -11.63
C GLN A 73 -11.95 -2.66 -11.72
N ALA A 74 -11.16 -2.71 -10.65
CA ALA A 74 -9.95 -3.53 -10.60
C ALA A 74 -10.26 -5.02 -10.71
N MET A 75 -11.35 -5.49 -10.08
CA MET A 75 -11.81 -6.87 -10.20
C MET A 75 -12.28 -7.20 -11.62
N ARG A 76 -13.07 -6.32 -12.26
CA ARG A 76 -13.48 -6.49 -13.67
C ARG A 76 -12.28 -6.56 -14.61
N ALA A 77 -11.30 -5.68 -14.41
CA ALA A 77 -10.06 -5.71 -15.17
C ALA A 77 -9.28 -7.02 -14.95
N ALA A 78 -9.23 -7.53 -13.71
CA ALA A 78 -8.59 -8.82 -13.40
C ALA A 78 -9.29 -10.03 -14.04
N LYS A 79 -10.60 -9.92 -14.31
CA LYS A 79 -11.39 -10.90 -15.06
C LYS A 79 -11.17 -10.85 -16.58
N GLY A 80 -10.44 -9.84 -17.09
CA GLY A 80 -10.16 -9.64 -18.51
C GLY A 80 -11.13 -8.69 -19.23
N GLU A 81 -11.99 -7.98 -18.48
CA GLU A 81 -12.88 -6.98 -19.05
C GLU A 81 -12.14 -5.65 -19.30
N GLN A 82 -12.59 -4.86 -20.28
CA GLN A 82 -12.07 -3.51 -20.50
C GLN A 82 -12.57 -2.57 -19.38
N ALA A 83 -11.86 -2.54 -18.26
CA ALA A 83 -12.15 -1.67 -17.12
C ALA A 83 -10.91 -0.86 -16.72
N THR A 84 -11.13 0.41 -16.37
CA THR A 84 -10.08 1.30 -15.86
C THR A 84 -10.38 1.66 -14.42
N TYR A 85 -9.34 1.68 -13.59
CA TYR A 85 -9.40 2.06 -12.19
C TYR A 85 -8.28 3.04 -11.86
N MET A 86 -8.57 4.01 -11.01
CA MET A 86 -7.62 5.03 -10.58
C MET A 86 -7.68 5.15 -9.06
N TYR A 87 -6.56 4.92 -8.39
CA TYR A 87 -6.43 5.10 -6.96
C TYR A 87 -4.96 5.43 -6.63
N THR A 88 -4.73 6.05 -5.47
CA THR A 88 -3.40 6.43 -5.01
C THR A 88 -2.61 5.19 -4.60
N ARG A 89 -1.45 4.94 -5.23
CA ARG A 89 -0.59 3.80 -4.91
C ARG A 89 0.59 4.22 -4.03
N LEU A 90 1.13 3.27 -3.27
CA LEU A 90 2.30 3.51 -2.40
C LEU A 90 3.48 4.11 -3.16
N LYS A 91 3.72 3.64 -4.40
CA LYS A 91 4.84 4.11 -5.24
C LYS A 91 4.70 5.59 -5.62
N ASP A 92 3.48 6.11 -5.68
CA ASP A 92 3.20 7.48 -6.09
C ASP A 92 3.46 8.46 -4.94
N VAL A 93 3.20 8.02 -3.70
CA VAL A 93 3.33 8.86 -2.48
C VAL A 93 4.74 8.80 -1.89
N ILE A 94 5.36 7.62 -1.87
CA ILE A 94 6.67 7.41 -1.21
C ILE A 94 7.81 8.15 -1.94
N LYS A 95 7.69 8.40 -3.25
CA LYS A 95 8.67 9.18 -4.02
C LYS A 95 8.60 10.69 -3.76
N LYS A 96 7.52 11.19 -3.14
CA LYS A 96 7.20 12.62 -3.16
C LYS A 96 7.18 13.27 -1.76
N GLU A 97 6.68 12.60 -0.71
CA GLU A 97 6.20 13.33 0.49
C GLU A 97 6.67 12.83 1.87
N LEU A 98 7.75 12.05 1.99
CA LEU A 98 8.27 11.68 3.33
C LEU A 98 9.33 12.63 3.89
N ARG A 99 9.44 13.84 3.31
CA ARG A 99 10.32 14.91 3.81
C ARG A 99 9.63 15.91 4.74
N SER A 100 8.30 15.99 4.75
CA SER A 100 7.55 17.14 5.30
C SER A 100 6.46 16.83 6.33
N VAL A 101 6.07 15.57 6.55
CA VAL A 101 4.81 15.25 7.28
C VAL A 101 4.97 15.03 8.80
N PHE A 102 6.13 15.31 9.39
CA PHE A 102 6.37 15.10 10.83
C PHE A 102 7.09 16.26 11.53
N THR A 103 6.92 17.49 11.04
CA THR A 103 7.17 18.72 11.82
C THR A 103 5.88 19.22 12.42
#